data_AF-A0A7C4DRZ9-F1
#
_entry.id   AF-A0A7C4DRZ9-F1
#
_cell.length_a   1.000
_cell.length_b   1.000
_cell.length_c   1.000
_cell.angle_alpha   90.00
_cell.angle_beta   90.00
_cell.angle_gamma   90.00
#
_symmetry.space_group_name_H-M   'P 1'
#
loop_
_entity.id
_entity.type
_entity.pdbx_description
1 polymer ?
#
loop_
_entity_poly.entity_id
_entity_poly.type
_entity_poly.pdbx_seq_one_letter_code
_entity_poly.pdbx_strand_id
1 'polypeptide(L)'
;MNATVSRGLGVKRVIRSHVMRIAPGLLQLLDLYCVRTTGEDCITLLLTNPEMFRDILLEIYGSPYTLEVVIRLFLYPLLLETSSNEPVDILAKLFVNNPRELRELIREMMQTCSR
;
A
#
# COMPACT_ATOMS: atom_id res chain seq x y z
N MET A 1 9.00 -21.72 -8.40
CA MET A 1 8.51 -20.35 -8.12
C MET A 1 8.23 -20.24 -6.63
N ASN A 2 8.83 -19.27 -5.94
CA ASN A 2 8.76 -19.13 -4.48
C ASN A 2 7.35 -18.67 -4.04
N ALA A 3 6.76 -19.28 -3.01
CA ALA A 3 5.39 -19.00 -2.56
C ALA A 3 5.14 -17.51 -2.27
N THR A 4 6.14 -16.83 -1.69
CA THR A 4 6.12 -15.39 -1.38
C THR A 4 5.95 -14.51 -2.62
N VAL A 5 6.56 -14.89 -3.75
CA VAL A 5 6.47 -14.13 -5.02
C VAL A 5 5.07 -14.27 -5.63
N SER A 6 4.50 -15.47 -5.59
CA SER A 6 3.13 -15.70 -6.08
C SER A 6 2.08 -14.91 -5.27
N ARG A 7 2.31 -14.79 -3.96
CA ARG A 7 1.41 -14.09 -3.06
C ARG A 7 1.49 -12.57 -3.19
N GLY A 8 2.70 -12.03 -3.37
CA GLY A 8 2.88 -10.60 -3.66
C GLY A 8 2.13 -10.16 -4.92
N LEU A 9 2.11 -11.00 -5.96
CA LEU A 9 1.31 -10.75 -7.17
C LEU A 9 -0.20 -10.78 -6.90
N GLY A 10 -0.67 -11.69 -6.05
CA GLY A 10 -2.07 -11.75 -5.61
C GLY A 10 -2.51 -10.49 -4.87
N VAL A 11 -1.74 -10.08 -3.87
CA VAL A 11 -1.97 -8.86 -3.08
C VAL A 11 -2.00 -7.62 -3.98
N LYS A 12 -1.00 -7.45 -4.87
CA LYS A 12 -0.97 -6.32 -5.81
C LYS A 12 -2.24 -6.25 -6.65
N ARG A 13 -2.70 -7.38 -7.17
CA ARG A 13 -3.91 -7.46 -8.00
C ARG A 13 -5.17 -7.08 -7.21
N VAL A 14 -5.30 -7.53 -5.96
CA VAL A 14 -6.47 -7.25 -5.12
C VAL A 14 -6.52 -5.78 -4.73
N ILE A 15 -5.39 -5.20 -4.32
CA ILE A 15 -5.29 -3.75 -4.06
C ILE A 15 -5.66 -2.96 -5.32
N ARG A 16 -5.05 -3.28 -6.47
CA ARG A 16 -5.31 -2.58 -7.75
C ARG A 16 -6.78 -2.64 -8.12
N SER A 17 -7.40 -3.82 -8.06
CA SER A 17 -8.80 -4.02 -8.41
C SER A 17 -9.74 -3.23 -7.49
N HIS A 18 -9.43 -3.20 -6.19
CA HIS A 18 -10.21 -2.46 -5.21
C HIS A 18 -10.14 -0.95 -5.45
N VAL A 19 -8.94 -0.39 -5.57
CA VAL A 19 -8.76 1.06 -5.79
C VAL A 19 -9.35 1.48 -7.13
N MET A 20 -9.14 0.70 -8.21
CA MET A 20 -9.74 0.98 -9.52
C MET A 20 -11.27 0.99 -9.51
N ARG A 21 -11.90 0.21 -8.64
CA ARG A 21 -13.37 0.21 -8.49
C ARG A 21 -13.89 1.44 -7.75
N ILE A 22 -13.15 1.95 -6.77
CA ILE A 22 -13.58 3.07 -5.92
C ILE A 22 -13.18 4.42 -6.51
N ALA A 23 -11.93 4.55 -6.95
CA ALA A 23 -11.33 5.80 -7.40
C ALA A 23 -10.35 5.55 -8.55
N PRO A 24 -10.83 5.18 -9.75
CA PRO A 24 -9.97 4.83 -10.89
C PRO A 24 -9.04 5.99 -11.30
N GLY A 25 -9.57 7.21 -11.37
CA GLY A 25 -8.78 8.39 -11.73
C GLY A 25 -7.69 8.72 -10.71
N LEU A 26 -7.93 8.43 -9.43
CA LEU A 26 -6.94 8.61 -8.37
C LEU A 26 -5.75 7.67 -8.57
N LEU A 27 -6.01 6.37 -8.80
CA LEU A 27 -4.92 5.41 -8.97
C LEU A 27 -4.08 5.73 -10.21
N GLN A 28 -4.71 6.09 -11.32
CA GLN A 28 -4.01 6.45 -12.55
C GLN A 28 -3.11 7.67 -12.34
N LEU A 29 -3.62 8.72 -11.69
CA LEU A 29 -2.84 9.91 -11.41
C LEU A 29 -1.67 9.61 -10.48
N LEU A 30 -1.92 8.88 -9.39
CA LEU A 30 -0.86 8.50 -8.45
C LEU A 30 0.19 7.62 -9.12
N ASP A 31 -0.20 6.60 -9.89
CA ASP A 31 0.74 5.73 -10.61
C ASP A 31 1.64 6.54 -11.56
N LEU A 32 1.13 7.61 -12.20
CA LEU A 32 1.97 8.51 -13.00
C LEU A 32 3.04 9.22 -12.16
N TYR A 33 2.70 9.71 -10.97
CA TYR A 33 3.68 10.32 -10.06
C TYR A 33 4.70 9.29 -9.56
N CYS A 34 4.24 8.12 -9.11
CA CYS A 34 5.10 7.04 -8.63
C CYS A 34 6.09 6.61 -9.72
N VAL A 35 5.60 6.29 -10.92
CA VAL A 35 6.45 5.85 -12.03
C VAL A 35 7.42 6.95 -12.47
N ARG A 36 6.97 8.22 -12.53
CA ARG A 36 7.85 9.35 -12.89
C ARG A 36 9.01 9.52 -11.89
N THR A 37 8.73 9.33 -10.60
CA THR A 37 9.70 9.59 -9.53
C THR A 37 10.63 8.39 -9.29
N THR A 38 10.12 7.16 -9.39
CA THR A 38 10.86 5.95 -8.96
C THR A 38 10.99 4.86 -10.03
N GLY A 39 10.20 4.93 -11.10
CA GLY A 39 10.06 3.86 -12.09
C GLY A 39 9.11 2.72 -11.68
N GLU A 40 8.53 2.77 -10.49
CA GLU A 40 7.60 1.74 -9.97
C GLU A 40 6.18 2.28 -9.78
N ASP A 41 5.17 1.41 -9.92
CA ASP A 41 3.78 1.78 -9.61
C ASP A 41 3.54 1.90 -8.10
N CYS A 42 2.53 2.68 -7.69
CA CYS A 42 2.35 3.03 -6.28
C CYS A 42 2.07 1.81 -5.40
N ILE A 43 1.41 0.78 -5.93
CA ILE A 43 1.13 -0.44 -5.17
C ILE A 43 2.42 -1.24 -4.96
N THR A 44 3.31 -1.25 -5.94
CA THR A 44 4.65 -1.82 -5.76
C THR A 44 5.40 -1.06 -4.66
N LEU A 45 5.45 0.27 -4.74
CA LEU A 45 6.11 1.09 -3.72
C LEU A 45 5.52 0.89 -2.32
N LEU A 46 4.19 0.79 -2.18
CA LEU A 46 3.57 0.49 -0.89
C LEU A 46 4.13 -0.78 -0.24
N LEU A 47 4.34 -1.83 -1.04
CA LEU A 47 4.78 -3.13 -0.55
C LEU A 47 6.31 -3.22 -0.38
N THR A 48 7.08 -2.49 -1.18
CA THR A 48 8.55 -2.57 -1.20
C THR A 48 9.23 -1.42 -0.45
N ASN A 49 8.73 -0.20 -0.62
CA ASN A 49 9.30 1.04 -0.09
C ASN A 49 8.21 2.07 0.29
N PRO A 50 7.42 1.81 1.35
CA PRO A 50 6.33 2.69 1.77
C PRO A 50 6.80 4.08 2.23
N GLU A 51 8.07 4.25 2.59
CA GLU A 51 8.66 5.56 2.93
C GLU A 51 8.67 6.47 1.69
N MET A 52 9.13 5.95 0.54
CA MET A 52 9.09 6.67 -0.72
C MET A 52 7.66 6.97 -1.17
N PHE A 53 6.74 6.01 -1.00
CA PHE A 53 5.34 6.24 -1.34
C PHE A 53 4.71 7.33 -0.47
N ARG A 54 4.98 7.33 0.84
CA ARG A 54 4.55 8.38 1.77
C ARG A 54 5.06 9.74 1.31
N ASP A 55 6.35 9.83 0.96
CA ASP A 55 6.96 11.10 0.56
C ASP A 55 6.32 11.67 -0.72
N ILE A 56 6.04 10.80 -1.71
CA ILE A 56 5.30 11.18 -2.92
C ILE A 56 3.89 11.68 -2.59
N LEU A 57 3.16 10.97 -1.73
CA LEU A 57 1.82 11.42 -1.33
C LEU A 57 1.88 12.75 -0.56
N LEU A 58 2.90 12.95 0.27
CA LEU A 58 3.09 14.18 1.03
C LEU A 58 3.40 15.36 0.09
N GLU A 59 4.18 15.14 -0.95
CA GLU A 59 4.45 16.14 -1.98
C GLU A 59 3.17 16.56 -2.73
N ILE A 60 2.31 15.59 -3.08
CA ILE A 60 1.08 15.84 -3.84
C ILE A 60 0.02 16.55 -2.98
N TYR A 61 -0.19 16.08 -1.75
CA TYR A 61 -1.32 16.52 -0.92
C TYR A 61 -0.95 17.52 0.17
N GLY A 62 0.33 17.63 0.54
CA GLY A 62 0.82 18.57 1.55
C GLY A 62 0.29 18.36 2.98
N SER A 63 -0.45 17.29 3.23
CA SER A 63 -1.22 17.10 4.47
C SER A 63 -1.16 15.66 4.98
N PRO A 64 -0.54 15.41 6.14
CA PRO A 64 -0.51 14.08 6.78
C PRO A 64 -1.90 13.48 6.98
N TYR A 65 -2.90 14.31 7.29
CA TYR A 65 -4.28 13.86 7.42
C TYR A 65 -4.84 13.30 6.09
N THR A 66 -4.54 13.97 4.97
CA THR A 66 -4.97 13.49 3.65
C THR A 66 -4.27 12.19 3.29
N LEU A 67 -3.00 12.01 3.67
CA LEU A 67 -2.27 10.77 3.50
C LEU A 67 -2.97 9.61 4.21
N GLU A 68 -3.39 9.79 5.46
CA GLU A 68 -4.13 8.76 6.20
C GLU A 68 -5.42 8.36 5.49
N VAL A 69 -6.13 9.30 4.87
CA VAL A 69 -7.38 9.01 4.14
C VAL A 69 -7.08 8.24 2.85
N VAL A 70 -6.13 8.71 2.05
CA VAL A 70 -5.76 8.11 0.77
C VAL A 70 -5.22 6.69 0.98
N ILE A 71 -4.33 6.50 1.96
CA ILE A 71 -3.66 5.21 2.16
C ILE A 71 -4.63 4.10 2.61
N ARG A 72 -5.73 4.43 3.28
CA ARG A 72 -6.77 3.45 3.66
C ARG A 72 -7.35 2.72 2.45
N LEU A 73 -7.45 3.38 1.30
CA LEU A 73 -7.92 2.75 0.05
C LEU A 73 -7.01 1.62 -0.40
N PHE A 74 -5.72 1.70 -0.08
CA PHE A 74 -4.73 0.68 -0.43
C PHE A 74 -4.59 -0.38 0.68
N LEU A 75 -4.68 0.03 1.95
CA LEU A 75 -4.50 -0.85 3.11
C LEU A 75 -5.72 -1.75 3.37
N TYR A 76 -6.93 -1.27 3.12
CA TYR A 76 -8.14 -2.07 3.32
C TYR A 76 -8.14 -3.39 2.51
N PRO A 77 -7.92 -3.38 1.18
CA PRO A 77 -7.83 -4.62 0.42
C PRO A 77 -6.61 -5.49 0.81
N LEU A 78 -5.52 -4.89 1.29
CA LEU A 78 -4.37 -5.63 1.80
C LEU A 78 -4.74 -6.46 3.04
N LEU A 79 -5.42 -5.85 4.01
CA LEU A 79 -5.87 -6.53 5.24
C LEU A 79 -6.80 -7.71 4.95
N LEU A 80 -7.74 -7.52 4.02
CA LEU A 80 -8.65 -8.58 3.60
C LEU A 80 -7.91 -9.76 2.96
N GLU A 81 -6.94 -9.50 2.10
CA GLU A 81 -6.16 -10.54 1.41
C GLU A 81 -5.21 -11.28 2.35
N THR A 82 -4.69 -10.61 3.39
CA THR A 82 -3.78 -11.22 4.37
C THR A 82 -4.49 -11.81 5.59
N SER A 83 -5.82 -11.70 5.68
CA SER A 83 -6.61 -12.08 6.86
C SER A 83 -6.09 -11.45 8.16
N SER A 84 -5.55 -10.23 8.07
CA SER A 84 -5.02 -9.52 9.23
C SER A 84 -6.15 -8.87 10.04
N ASN A 85 -6.07 -8.98 11.37
CA ASN A 85 -6.99 -8.32 12.30
C ASN A 85 -6.52 -6.90 12.68
N GLU A 86 -5.41 -6.43 12.11
CA GLU A 86 -4.91 -5.09 12.41
C GLU A 86 -5.92 -4.02 11.98
N PRO A 87 -6.26 -3.06 12.87
CA PRO A 87 -7.15 -1.97 12.49
C PRO A 87 -6.52 -1.11 11.39
N VAL A 88 -7.27 -0.83 10.32
CA VAL A 88 -6.78 -0.02 9.19
C VAL A 88 -6.27 1.37 9.63
N ASP A 89 -6.86 1.95 10.68
CA ASP A 89 -6.44 3.23 11.24
C ASP A 89 -5.04 3.18 11.85
N ILE A 90 -4.66 2.04 12.43
CA ILE A 90 -3.32 1.84 12.99
C ILE A 90 -2.30 1.77 11.86
N LEU A 91 -2.58 1.00 10.80
CA LEU A 91 -1.70 0.92 9.64
C LEU A 91 -1.58 2.26 8.90
N ALA A 92 -2.67 3.02 8.80
CA ALA A 92 -2.65 4.35 8.19
C ALA A 92 -1.79 5.33 9.00
N LYS A 93 -1.89 5.30 10.34
CA LYS A 93 -1.02 6.09 11.22
C LYS A 93 0.44 5.66 11.12
N LEU A 94 0.72 4.35 11.02
CA LEU A 94 2.07 3.85 10.80
C LEU A 94 2.62 4.29 9.46
N PHE A 95 1.82 4.28 8.39
CA PHE A 95 2.25 4.80 7.09
C PHE A 95 2.77 6.24 7.17
N VAL A 96 2.06 7.10 7.89
CA VAL A 96 2.43 8.51 8.04
C VAL A 96 3.65 8.67 8.96
N ASN A 97 3.62 8.05 10.14
CA ASN A 97 4.59 8.35 11.20
C ASN A 97 5.82 7.45 11.19
N ASN A 98 5.67 6.19 10.77
CA ASN A 98 6.73 5.18 10.77
C ASN A 98 6.57 4.17 9.61
N PRO A 99 6.76 4.59 8.35
CA PRO A 99 6.57 3.71 7.19
C PRO A 99 7.49 2.49 7.18
N ARG A 100 8.62 2.53 7.91
CA ARG A 100 9.53 1.38 8.04
C ARG A 100 8.90 0.26 8.86
N GLU A 101 8.27 0.59 9.98
CA GLU A 101 7.51 -0.37 10.80
C GLU A 101 6.33 -0.94 10.01
N LEU A 102 5.63 -0.10 9.24
CA LEU A 102 4.59 -0.59 8.34
C LEU A 102 5.14 -1.63 7.35
N ARG A 103 6.31 -1.40 6.75
CA ARG A 103 6.92 -2.35 5.81
C ARG A 103 7.15 -3.72 6.45
N GLU A 104 7.68 -3.74 7.67
CA GLU A 104 7.93 -5.00 8.38
C GLU A 104 6.61 -5.72 8.69
N LEU A 105 5.58 -5.01 9.13
CA LEU A 105 4.24 -5.58 9.35
C LEU A 105 3.64 -6.15 8.06
N ILE A 106 3.72 -5.43 6.94
CA ILE A 106 3.25 -5.92 5.64
C ILE A 106 4.01 -7.19 5.25
N ARG A 107 5.34 -7.21 5.47
CA ARG A 107 6.17 -8.37 5.18
C ARG A 107 5.77 -9.58 6.02
N GLU A 108 5.50 -9.40 7.30
CA GLU A 108 4.99 -10.43 8.20
C GLU A 108 3.62 -10.93 7.72
N MET A 109 2.64 -10.04 7.48
CA MET A 109 1.32 -10.40 6.97
C MET A 109 1.38 -11.23 5.68
N MET A 110 2.36 -10.96 4.81
CA MET A 110 2.57 -11.72 3.57
C MET A 110 3.25 -13.09 3.79
N GLN A 111 3.88 -13.33 4.94
CA GLN A 111 4.54 -14.60 5.28
C GLN A 111 3.62 -15.53 6.09
N THR A 112 2.76 -14.99 6.97
CA THR A 112 2.08 -15.77 8.03
C THR A 112 0.78 -16.47 7.62
N CYS A 113 0.72 -17.11 6.46
CA CYS A 113 -0.44 -17.93 6.11
C CYS A 113 -0.01 -19.19 5.36
N SER A 114 0.32 -20.20 6.17
CA SER A 114 0.35 -21.62 5.83
C SER A 114 -0.76 -22.29 6.65
N ARG A 115 -1.97 -22.35 6.10
CA ARG A 115 -3.00 -23.31 6.53
C ARG A 115 -3.65 -23.88 5.29
#